data_AF-A0A7S3AS62-F1
#
_entry.id   AF-A0A7S3AS62-F1
#
_cell.length_a   1.000
_cell.length_b   1.000
_cell.length_c   1.000
_cell.angle_alpha   90.00
_cell.angle_beta   90.00
_cell.angle_gamma   90.00
#
_symmetry.space_group_name_H-M   'P 1'
#
loop_
_entity.id
_entity.type
_entity.pdbx_description
1 polymer ?
#
loop_
_entity_poly.entity_id
_entity_poly.type
_entity_poly.pdbx_seq_one_letter_code
_entity_poly.pdbx_strand_id
1 'polypeptide(L)'
;VEVSDGCLFVNGKAVAEPYLRGRISYRLRQLYVPSGHVFVLGDNRDHSYDSHSWGCLPEGLLLGRPLCTFWPLERIRGRRAFNQAPPQPRRFLTERRPTWLSRRVAALQPG
;
A
#
# COMPACT_ATOMS: atom_id res chain seq x y z
N VAL A 1 4.96 -4.51 6.60
CA VAL A 1 4.41 -5.72 5.94
C VAL A 1 5.18 -6.91 6.48
N GLU A 2 4.49 -8.00 6.77
CA GLU A 2 5.07 -9.23 7.31
C GLU A 2 4.28 -10.43 6.79
N VAL A 3 4.93 -11.59 6.63
CA VAL A 3 4.27 -12.87 6.40
C VAL A 3 4.77 -13.86 7.44
N SER A 4 3.83 -14.39 8.22
CA SER A 4 4.08 -15.39 9.26
C SER A 4 2.89 -16.35 9.36
N ASP A 5 3.18 -17.62 9.64
CA ASP A 5 2.20 -18.71 9.82
C ASP A 5 1.17 -18.82 8.67
N GLY A 6 1.61 -18.52 7.45
CA GLY A 6 0.80 -18.57 6.24
C GLY A 6 -0.12 -17.38 6.01
N CYS A 7 -0.03 -16.34 6.84
CA CYS A 7 -0.87 -15.15 6.81
C CYS A 7 -0.07 -13.89 6.47
N LEU A 8 -0.70 -12.98 5.72
CA LEU A 8 -0.17 -11.64 5.47
C LEU A 8 -0.60 -10.68 6.59
N PHE A 9 0.35 -9.93 7.14
CA PHE A 9 0.11 -8.88 8.11
C PHE A 9 0.52 -7.51 7.55
N VAL A 10 -0.40 -6.55 7.62
CA VAL A 10 -0.15 -5.14 7.26
C VAL A 10 -0.33 -4.30 8.51
N ASN A 11 0.74 -3.61 8.93
CA ASN A 11 0.78 -2.82 10.15
C ASN A 11 0.34 -3.62 11.40
N GLY A 12 0.79 -4.87 11.49
CA GLY A 12 0.46 -5.79 12.59
C GLY A 12 -0.94 -6.41 12.54
N LYS A 13 -1.75 -6.08 11.53
CA LYS A 13 -3.11 -6.64 11.36
C LYS A 13 -3.10 -7.70 10.27
N ALA A 14 -3.65 -8.88 10.59
CA ALA A 14 -3.86 -9.92 9.59
C ALA A 14 -4.82 -9.42 8.51
N VAL A 15 -4.47 -9.67 7.24
CA VAL A 15 -5.28 -9.28 6.08
C VAL A 15 -5.95 -10.53 5.51
N ALA A 16 -7.28 -10.47 5.36
CA ALA A 16 -8.03 -11.52 4.70
C ALA A 16 -7.90 -11.37 3.18
N GLU A 17 -7.47 -12.42 2.50
CA GLU A 17 -7.20 -12.42 1.06
C GLU A 17 -8.04 -13.52 0.38
N PRO A 18 -9.35 -13.28 0.16
CA PRO A 18 -10.28 -14.31 -0.30
C PRO A 18 -9.98 -14.84 -1.71
N TYR A 19 -9.08 -14.17 -2.44
CA TYR A 19 -8.62 -14.59 -3.77
C TYR A 19 -7.48 -15.62 -3.73
N LEU A 20 -6.82 -15.82 -2.57
CA LEU A 20 -5.78 -16.82 -2.44
C LEU A 20 -6.37 -18.22 -2.39
N ARG A 21 -5.78 -19.14 -3.15
CA ARG A 21 -6.18 -20.55 -3.18
C ARG A 21 -5.49 -21.41 -2.12
N GLY A 22 -4.64 -20.82 -1.28
CA GLY A 22 -3.83 -21.51 -0.29
C GLY A 22 -3.16 -20.57 0.70
N ARG A 23 -2.39 -21.15 1.63
CA ARG A 23 -1.56 -20.41 2.59
C ARG A 23 -0.24 -20.01 1.95
N ILE A 24 0.37 -18.94 2.44
CA ILE A 24 1.69 -18.49 1.99
C ILE A 24 2.76 -19.42 2.59
N SER A 25 3.60 -20.05 1.77
CA SER A 25 4.58 -21.03 2.27
C SER A 25 5.85 -20.39 2.87
N TYR A 26 6.17 -19.18 2.45
CA TYR A 26 7.38 -18.47 2.89
C TYR A 26 7.12 -17.60 4.11
N ARG A 27 8.21 -17.27 4.82
CA ARG A 27 8.23 -16.26 5.89
C ARG A 27 8.84 -14.97 5.36
N LEU A 28 8.18 -13.85 5.61
CA LEU A 28 8.68 -12.52 5.32
C LEU A 28 8.83 -11.76 6.64
N ARG A 29 10.06 -11.44 7.03
CA ARG A 29 10.31 -10.62 8.23
C ARG A 29 9.65 -9.26 8.06
N GLN A 30 9.24 -8.67 9.18
CA GLN A 30 8.65 -7.35 9.20
C GLN A 30 9.55 -6.34 8.48
N LEU A 31 8.99 -5.71 7.44
CA LEU A 31 9.64 -4.64 6.69
C LEU A 31 8.75 -3.40 6.61
N TYR A 32 9.39 -2.24 6.52
CA TYR A 32 8.73 -0.96 6.31
C TYR A 32 8.78 -0.60 4.83
N VAL A 33 7.63 -0.20 4.28
CA VAL A 33 7.54 0.33 2.92
C VAL A 33 7.89 1.82 2.99
N PRO A 34 8.96 2.28 2.30
CA PRO A 34 9.32 3.70 2.31
C PRO A 34 8.22 4.57 1.71
N SER A 35 8.24 5.87 2.04
CA SER A 35 7.36 6.84 1.39
C SER A 35 7.57 6.85 -0.13
N GLY A 36 6.50 6.95 -0.91
CA GLY A 36 6.55 6.92 -2.37
C GLY A 36 6.91 5.56 -2.97
N HIS A 37 6.85 4.48 -2.18
CA HIS A 37 7.04 3.11 -2.65
C HIS A 37 5.79 2.27 -2.39
N VAL A 38 5.67 1.19 -3.14
CA VAL A 38 4.67 0.16 -2.98
C VAL A 38 5.34 -1.19 -2.73
N PHE A 39 4.63 -2.06 -2.03
CA PHE A 39 5.00 -3.46 -1.87
C PHE A 39 3.90 -4.30 -2.51
N VAL A 40 4.23 -5.05 -3.55
CA VAL A 40 3.27 -5.79 -4.37
C VAL A 40 3.47 -7.28 -4.21
N LEU A 41 2.37 -8.01 -4.09
CA LEU A 41 2.36 -9.46 -4.00
C LEU A 41 1.44 -10.01 -5.09
N GLY A 42 1.92 -11.00 -5.82
CA GLY A 42 1.12 -11.78 -6.75
C GLY A 42 0.07 -12.62 -6.01
N ASP A 43 -0.96 -13.02 -6.74
CA ASP A 43 -1.97 -13.98 -6.30
C ASP A 43 -1.43 -15.41 -6.25
N ASN A 44 -0.48 -15.75 -7.12
CA ASN A 44 0.28 -16.99 -7.07
C ASN A 44 1.51 -16.87 -6.14
N ARG A 45 1.23 -16.80 -4.83
CA ARG A 45 2.20 -16.40 -3.79
C ARG A 45 3.54 -17.12 -3.86
N ASP A 46 3.51 -18.44 -3.96
CA ASP A 46 4.72 -19.27 -3.86
C ASP A 46 5.55 -19.27 -5.16
N HIS A 47 4.99 -18.79 -6.27
CA HIS A 47 5.61 -18.83 -7.59
C HIS A 47 5.78 -17.46 -8.25
N SER A 48 5.33 -16.38 -7.60
CA SER A 48 5.47 -15.03 -8.14
C SER A 48 6.85 -14.46 -7.83
N TYR A 49 7.52 -13.86 -8.81
CA TYR A 49 8.73 -13.07 -8.56
C TYR A 49 8.32 -11.61 -8.32
N ASP A 50 7.92 -11.30 -7.09
CA ASP A 50 7.34 -10.01 -6.69
C ASP A 50 8.13 -9.34 -5.55
N SER A 51 7.54 -8.36 -4.86
CA SER A 51 8.25 -7.60 -3.83
C SER A 51 8.78 -8.45 -2.68
N HIS A 52 8.29 -9.68 -2.47
CA HIS A 52 8.89 -10.58 -1.50
C HIS A 52 10.30 -11.05 -1.91
N SER A 53 10.58 -11.11 -3.23
CA SER A 53 11.88 -11.54 -3.76
C SER A 53 12.82 -10.37 -4.01
N TRP A 54 12.32 -9.26 -4.58
CA TRP A 54 13.15 -8.13 -5.02
C TRP A 54 12.92 -6.81 -4.26
N GLY A 55 11.99 -6.75 -3.31
CA GLY A 55 11.78 -5.59 -2.43
C GLY A 55 10.73 -4.59 -2.92
N CYS A 56 10.73 -3.38 -2.33
CA CYS A 56 9.73 -2.36 -2.62
C CYS A 56 9.99 -1.67 -3.97
N LEU A 57 8.90 -1.28 -4.66
CA LEU A 57 8.96 -0.56 -5.94
C LEU A 57 8.62 0.92 -5.75
N PRO A 58 9.37 1.86 -6.34
CA PRO A 58 8.94 3.26 -6.42
C PRO A 58 7.59 3.37 -7.13
N GLU A 59 6.64 4.12 -6.55
CA GLU A 59 5.28 4.27 -7.09
C GLU A 59 5.29 4.90 -8.49
N GLY A 60 6.26 5.77 -8.79
CA GLY A 60 6.43 6.40 -10.09
C GLY A 60 6.75 5.43 -11.24
N LEU A 61 7.13 4.19 -10.96
CA LEU A 61 7.35 3.14 -11.97
C LEU A 61 6.06 2.38 -12.33
N LEU A 62 4.95 2.66 -11.65
CA LEU A 62 3.64 2.09 -11.98
C LEU A 62 3.05 2.82 -13.18
N LEU A 63 3.28 2.28 -14.37
CA LEU A 63 2.82 2.86 -15.65
C LEU A 63 1.28 2.90 -15.80
N GLY A 64 0.53 2.07 -15.06
CA GLY A 64 -0.93 2.07 -15.14
C GLY A 64 -1.61 1.07 -14.20
N ARG A 65 -2.93 1.24 -14.02
CA ARG A 65 -3.80 0.30 -13.28
C ARG A 65 -4.41 -0.69 -14.28
N PRO A 66 -4.54 -2.00 -13.95
CA PRO A 66 -5.17 -2.96 -14.85
C PRO A 66 -6.61 -2.54 -15.16
N LEU A 67 -6.89 -2.23 -16.44
CA LEU A 67 -8.17 -1.69 -16.92
C LEU A 67 -9.22 -2.76 -17.21
N CYS A 68 -8.78 -3.94 -17.63
CA CYS A 68 -9.62 -5.09 -17.93
C CYS A 68 -8.90 -6.39 -17.53
N THR A 69 -9.68 -7.40 -17.15
CA THR A 69 -9.21 -8.78 -17.05
C THR A 69 -9.55 -9.43 -18.38
N PHE A 70 -8.53 -9.66 -19.22
CA PHE A 70 -8.75 -10.22 -20.56
C PHE A 70 -8.96 -11.74 -20.56
N TRP A 71 -8.62 -12.44 -19.45
CA TRP A 71 -8.66 -13.89 -19.36
C TRP A 71 -9.22 -14.40 -18.02
N PRO A 72 -10.04 -15.48 -18.02
CA PRO A 72 -10.68 -16.12 -19.17
C PRO A 72 -11.61 -15.12 -19.90
N LEU A 73 -11.74 -15.25 -21.22
CA LEU A 73 -12.53 -14.34 -22.09
C LEU A 73 -13.96 -14.07 -21.56
N GLU A 74 -14.54 -15.06 -20.89
CA GLU A 74 -15.85 -15.01 -20.22
C GLU A 74 -15.94 -13.97 -19.08
N ARG A 75 -14.80 -13.48 -18.57
CA ARG A 75 -14.70 -12.51 -17.47
C ARG A 75 -14.32 -11.11 -17.92
N ILE A 76 -14.37 -10.80 -19.23
CA ILE A 76 -14.23 -9.42 -19.72
C ILE A 76 -15.40 -8.58 -19.17
N ARG A 77 -15.19 -7.99 -18.00
CA ARG A 77 -16.04 -6.96 -17.41
C ARG A 77 -15.17 -5.72 -17.26
N GLY A 78 -15.47 -4.67 -18.02
CA GLY A 78 -14.84 -3.37 -17.80
C GLY A 78 -15.08 -2.92 -16.36
N ARG A 79 -14.03 -2.61 -15.60
CA ARG A 79 -14.21 -2.07 -14.25
C ARG A 79 -14.74 -0.64 -14.36
N ARG A 80 -15.93 -0.36 -13.81
CA ARG A 80 -16.56 0.99 -13.72
C ARG A 80 -15.81 1.95 -12.78
N ALA A 81 -14.49 2.04 -12.87
CA ALA A 81 -13.68 2.86 -11.95
C ALA A 81 -13.35 4.26 -12.50
N PHE A 82 -14.00 4.70 -13.58
CA PHE A 82 -13.58 5.89 -14.32
C PHE A 82 -14.18 7.24 -13.87
N ASN A 83 -15.18 7.27 -12.99
CA ASN A 83 -15.76 8.54 -12.52
C ASN A 83 -15.38 8.90 -11.07
N GLN A 84 -14.47 8.17 -10.45
CA GLN A 84 -13.93 8.55 -9.16
C GLN A 84 -12.47 8.89 -9.36
N ALA A 85 -12.15 10.18 -9.20
CA ALA A 85 -10.79 10.63 -9.01
C ALA A 85 -10.08 9.66 -8.04
N PRO A 86 -8.80 9.32 -8.26
CA PRO A 86 -8.08 8.47 -7.32
C PRO A 86 -8.36 9.01 -5.91
N PRO A 87 -8.77 8.16 -4.94
CA PRO A 87 -8.96 8.64 -3.59
C PRO A 87 -7.68 9.35 -3.23
N GLN A 88 -7.78 10.66 -2.98
CA GLN A 88 -6.63 11.47 -2.60
C GLN A 88 -5.94 10.69 -1.48
N PRO A 89 -4.61 10.49 -1.53
CA PRO A 89 -3.93 9.85 -0.42
C PRO A 89 -4.37 10.60 0.83
N ARG A 90 -5.10 9.91 1.73
CA ARG A 90 -5.49 10.50 3.00
C ARG A 90 -4.17 10.94 3.60
N ARG A 91 -3.98 12.26 3.66
CA ARG A 91 -2.85 12.92 4.28
C ARG A 91 -2.95 12.53 5.74
N PHE A 92 -2.39 11.37 6.11
CA PHE A 92 -2.16 11.04 7.49
C PHE A 92 -1.14 12.07 7.93
N LEU A 93 -1.65 13.09 8.63
CA LEU A 93 -0.86 14.05 9.38
C LEU A 93 0.14 13.23 10.20
N THR A 94 1.37 13.15 9.72
CA THR A 94 2.50 12.85 10.58
C THR A 94 2.79 14.12 11.36
N GLU A 95 1.88 14.50 12.27
CA GLU A 95 2.24 15.42 13.35
C GLU A 95 3.14 14.65 14.34
N ARG A 96 4.41 14.47 13.96
CA ARG A 96 5.48 14.56 14.94
C ARG A 96 5.90 16.02 14.95
N ARG A 97 5.27 16.82 15.81
CA ARG A 97 5.76 18.17 16.10
C ARG A 97 7.15 18.03 16.75
N PRO A 98 8.21 18.62 16.18
CA PRO A 98 9.42 18.87 16.94
C PRO A 98 9.09 20.03 17.88
N THR A 99 9.02 19.76 19.18
CA THR A 99 9.22 20.81 20.19
C THR A 99 10.61 21.40 19.95
N TRP A 100 10.71 22.73 19.92
CA TRP A 100 11.88 23.62 19.92
C TRP A 100 11.80 24.66 18.78
N LEU A 101 10.85 25.60 18.88
CA LEU A 101 11.12 26.99 18.51
C LEU A 101 10.25 27.92 19.36
N SER A 102 10.81 28.30 20.50
CA SER A 102 10.48 29.55 21.16
C SER A 102 10.82 30.71 20.22
N ARG A 103 9.83 31.49 19.81
CA ARG A 103 10.03 32.92 19.52
C ARG A 103 8.73 33.68 19.73
N ARG A 104 8.78 34.49 20.78
CA ARG A 104 7.93 35.64 21.09
C ARG A 104 7.60 36.44 19.82
N VAL A 105 6.31 36.70 19.61
CA VAL A 105 5.84 38.03 19.15
C VAL A 105 4.62 38.34 20.01
N ALA A 106 4.80 39.30 20.90
CA ALA A 106 3.73 39.92 21.65
C ALA A 106 3.17 41.11 20.86
N ALA A 107 1.90 41.40 21.14
CA ALA A 107 1.22 42.69 20.99
C ALA A 107 0.78 43.13 19.59
N LEU A 108 -0.55 43.12 19.39
CA LEU A 108 -1.39 44.30 19.19
C LEU A 108 -2.60 43.92 18.33
N GLN A 109 -3.80 43.84 18.92
CA GLN A 109 -5.03 44.33 18.28
C GLN A 109 -5.98 44.88 19.35
N PRO A 110 -6.65 46.02 19.09
CA PRO A 110 -7.54 46.70 20.03
C PRO A 110 -8.97 46.16 19.93
N GLY A 111 -9.69 46.22 21.06
CA GLY A 111 -11.10 45.86 21.19
C GLY A 111 -11.48 45.81 22.66
#